data_AF-A0AB34H105-F1
#
_entry.id   AF-A0AB34H105-F1
#
_cell.length_a   1.000
_cell.length_b   1.000
_cell.length_c   1.000
_cell.angle_alpha   90.00
_cell.angle_beta   90.00
_cell.angle_gamma   90.00
#
_symmetry.space_group_name_H-M   'P 1'
#
loop_
_entity.id
_entity.type
_entity.pdbx_description
1 polymer ?
#
loop_
_entity_poly.entity_id
_entity_poly.type
_entity_poly.pdbx_seq_one_letter_code
_entity_poly.pdbx_strand_id
1 'polypeptide(L)'
;MGGAKVADKIQLINNMLDKVSEMIIGGGMAFTFLNVLNNMEIDTSLFDEEGSKLIKDLISKAEKNGVKITLPVDFVTADKFDENAKTGQATVPSGIPAGWMGLDCGPESSKKYAEAVGRAKQVMWNGPVGVFEWEAFARETQALMDEVVKATSRVYITIIGGGDTATCCAKWNTEDKVSHVSTGGGASLELLEGKVLPGVVDALSNV
;
A
#
# COMPACT_ATOMS: atom_id res chain seq x y z
N MET A 1 -1.90 2.20 1.27
CA MET A 1 -0.72 1.76 2.03
C MET A 1 -0.22 0.46 1.44
N GLY A 2 1.04 0.41 1.02
CA GLY A 2 1.67 -0.80 0.50
C GLY A 2 3.07 -1.04 1.07
N GLY A 3 3.91 -1.79 0.39
CA GLY A 3 5.29 -2.13 0.81
C GLY A 3 5.41 -3.45 1.59
N ALA A 4 6.61 -3.70 2.12
CA ALA A 4 7.03 -5.03 2.57
C ALA A 4 6.59 -5.43 3.99
N LYS A 5 6.83 -4.59 5.01
CA LYS A 5 6.65 -4.95 6.43
C LYS A 5 5.54 -4.15 7.10
N VAL A 6 4.77 -4.80 7.97
CA VAL A 6 3.69 -4.15 8.74
C VAL A 6 4.27 -3.24 9.83
N ALA A 7 5.23 -3.74 10.61
CA ALA A 7 5.83 -3.08 11.78
C ALA A 7 6.30 -1.67 11.48
N ASP A 8 6.98 -1.47 10.34
CA ASP A 8 7.50 -0.19 9.89
C ASP A 8 6.37 0.85 9.62
N LYS A 9 5.13 0.39 9.47
CA LYS A 9 3.97 1.20 9.09
C LYS A 9 2.82 1.14 10.10
N ILE A 10 2.98 0.48 11.24
CA ILE A 10 1.91 0.36 12.25
C ILE A 10 1.50 1.74 12.78
N GLN A 11 2.48 2.56 13.18
CA GLN A 11 2.19 3.90 13.69
C GLN A 11 1.48 4.76 12.64
N LEU A 12 1.94 4.67 11.39
CA LEU A 12 1.36 5.36 10.26
C LEU A 12 -0.09 4.92 10.00
N ILE A 13 -0.36 3.61 9.89
CA ILE A 13 -1.72 3.09 9.72
C ILE A 13 -2.59 3.56 10.87
N ASN A 14 -2.13 3.38 12.11
CA ASN A 14 -2.89 3.76 13.30
C ASN A 14 -3.25 5.26 13.28
N ASN A 15 -2.32 6.16 12.95
CA ASN A 15 -2.60 7.60 12.87
C ASN A 15 -3.55 7.95 11.71
N MET A 16 -3.36 7.32 10.55
CA MET A 16 -4.19 7.58 9.36
C MET A 16 -5.63 7.12 9.55
N LEU A 17 -5.89 6.07 10.34
CA LEU A 17 -7.25 5.63 10.67
C LEU A 17 -8.10 6.69 11.40
N ASP A 18 -7.48 7.73 11.97
CA ASP A 18 -8.20 8.87 12.56
C ASP A 18 -8.52 9.98 11.55
N LYS A 19 -8.08 9.83 10.28
CA LYS A 19 -8.11 10.89 9.26
C LYS A 19 -8.79 10.47 7.96
N VAL A 20 -8.72 9.19 7.58
CA VAL A 20 -9.20 8.71 6.28
C VAL A 20 -10.60 8.11 6.36
N SER A 21 -11.30 8.08 5.23
CA SER A 21 -12.61 7.41 5.08
C SER A 21 -12.47 5.98 4.54
N GLU A 22 -11.45 5.74 3.72
CA GLU A 22 -11.14 4.44 3.13
C GLU A 22 -9.62 4.23 3.18
N MET A 23 -9.20 2.96 3.30
CA MET A 23 -7.79 2.59 3.28
C MET A 23 -7.58 1.29 2.48
N ILE A 24 -6.75 1.38 1.45
CA ILE A 24 -6.20 0.20 0.77
C ILE A 24 -4.97 -0.27 1.54
N ILE A 25 -4.90 -1.56 1.85
CA ILE A 25 -3.71 -2.24 2.36
C ILE A 25 -3.28 -3.27 1.30
N GLY A 26 -2.15 -3.01 0.64
CA GLY A 26 -1.60 -3.88 -0.42
C GLY A 26 -0.12 -4.21 -0.17
N GLY A 27 0.57 -4.76 -1.18
CA GLY A 27 1.97 -5.15 -1.05
C GLY A 27 2.18 -6.34 -0.09
N GLY A 28 3.44 -6.60 0.26
CA GLY A 28 3.82 -7.71 1.14
C GLY A 28 3.16 -7.66 2.52
N MET A 29 2.90 -6.46 3.03
CA MET A 29 2.25 -6.31 4.34
C MET A 29 0.82 -6.86 4.38
N ALA A 30 0.13 -6.95 3.23
CA ALA A 30 -1.24 -7.46 3.16
C ALA A 30 -1.34 -8.94 3.55
N PHE A 31 -0.28 -9.74 3.33
CA PHE A 31 -0.28 -11.17 3.70
C PHE A 31 -0.39 -11.38 5.21
N THR A 32 0.19 -10.49 6.02
CA THR A 32 0.03 -10.55 7.48
C THR A 32 -1.43 -10.27 7.88
N PHE A 33 -2.10 -9.32 7.23
CA PHE A 33 -3.54 -9.08 7.45
C PHE A 33 -4.38 -10.29 7.07
N LEU A 34 -4.16 -10.85 5.88
CA LEU A 34 -4.95 -11.97 5.35
C LEU A 34 -4.72 -13.26 6.14
N ASN A 35 -3.49 -13.52 6.58
CA ASN A 35 -3.20 -14.64 7.44
C ASN A 35 -3.95 -14.53 8.78
N VAL A 36 -3.92 -13.36 9.43
CA VAL A 36 -4.58 -13.17 10.74
C VAL A 36 -6.11 -13.14 10.64
N LEU A 37 -6.66 -12.51 9.60
CA LEU A 37 -8.11 -12.27 9.46
C LEU A 37 -8.85 -13.41 8.76
N ASN A 38 -8.21 -14.05 7.79
CA ASN A 38 -8.83 -15.06 6.94
C ASN A 38 -8.24 -16.45 7.14
N ASN A 39 -7.23 -16.60 8.00
CA ASN A 39 -6.47 -17.83 8.16
C ASN A 39 -5.92 -18.33 6.80
N MET A 40 -5.55 -17.37 5.93
CA MET A 40 -5.05 -17.65 4.59
C MET A 40 -3.67 -18.29 4.66
N GLU A 41 -3.45 -19.36 3.90
CA GLU A 41 -2.12 -19.91 3.64
C GLU A 41 -1.34 -18.94 2.76
N ILE A 42 -0.23 -18.42 3.29
CA ILE A 42 0.62 -17.43 2.61
C ILE A 42 2.03 -17.96 2.28
N ASP A 43 2.35 -19.15 2.80
CA ASP A 43 3.62 -19.85 2.62
C ASP A 43 4.85 -18.93 2.83
N THR A 44 5.70 -18.75 1.82
CA THR A 44 6.92 -17.93 1.90
C THR A 44 6.69 -16.44 1.64
N SER A 45 5.44 -16.00 1.49
CA SER A 45 5.11 -14.57 1.43
C SER A 45 5.50 -13.86 2.72
N LEU A 46 5.73 -12.55 2.64
CA LEU A 46 6.16 -11.77 3.79
C LEU A 46 5.15 -11.84 4.95
N PHE A 47 5.62 -12.28 6.10
CA PHE A 47 4.86 -12.32 7.33
C PHE A 47 5.61 -11.59 8.44
N ASP A 48 4.90 -10.72 9.14
CA ASP A 48 5.44 -9.97 10.27
C ASP A 48 4.78 -10.46 11.56
N GLU A 49 5.52 -11.25 12.33
CA GLU A 49 5.04 -11.86 13.57
C GLU A 49 4.66 -10.80 14.63
N GLU A 50 5.45 -9.74 14.78
CA GLU A 50 5.14 -8.68 15.74
C GLU A 50 3.96 -7.84 15.26
N GLY A 51 3.92 -7.50 13.98
CA GLY A 51 2.79 -6.79 13.38
C GLY A 51 1.48 -7.58 13.42
N SER A 52 1.53 -8.91 13.33
CA SER A 52 0.37 -9.79 13.36
C SER A 52 -0.48 -9.62 14.63
N LYS A 53 0.17 -9.35 15.77
CA LYS A 53 -0.48 -9.18 17.08
C LYS A 53 -1.41 -7.98 17.14
N LEU A 54 -1.17 -6.98 16.28
CA LEU A 54 -1.88 -5.68 16.29
C LEU A 54 -2.94 -5.58 15.19
N ILE A 55 -3.04 -6.55 14.28
CA ILE A 55 -3.97 -6.50 13.14
C ILE A 55 -5.42 -6.36 13.61
N LYS A 56 -5.85 -7.15 14.60
CA LYS A 56 -7.23 -7.12 15.11
C LYS A 56 -7.57 -5.76 15.73
N ASP A 57 -6.61 -5.13 16.41
CA ASP A 57 -6.80 -3.82 17.01
C ASP A 57 -6.92 -2.72 15.94
N LEU A 58 -6.11 -2.80 14.87
CA LEU A 58 -6.21 -1.88 13.73
C LEU A 58 -7.56 -2.00 13.01
N ILE A 59 -8.05 -3.23 12.80
CA ILE A 59 -9.36 -3.47 12.19
C ILE A 59 -10.49 -2.96 13.08
N SER A 60 -10.43 -3.24 14.39
CA SER A 60 -11.40 -2.73 15.37
C SER A 60 -11.44 -1.20 15.38
N LYS A 61 -10.26 -0.54 15.31
CA LYS A 61 -10.18 0.92 15.20
C LYS A 61 -10.79 1.42 13.88
N ALA A 62 -10.50 0.76 12.76
CA ALA A 62 -11.07 1.10 11.47
C ALA A 62 -12.60 1.03 11.50
N GLU A 63 -13.17 -0.05 12.05
CA GLU A 63 -14.62 -0.22 12.22
C GLU A 63 -15.22 0.87 13.11
N LYS A 64 -14.60 1.14 14.26
CA LYS A 64 -15.03 2.20 15.19
C LYS A 64 -15.06 3.57 14.53
N ASN A 65 -14.09 3.86 13.66
CA ASN A 65 -13.98 5.13 12.96
C ASN A 65 -14.76 5.16 11.63
N GLY A 66 -15.43 4.06 11.26
CA GLY A 66 -16.17 3.96 9.99
C GLY A 66 -15.27 3.93 8.75
N VAL A 67 -14.00 3.53 8.91
CA VAL A 67 -13.02 3.43 7.82
C VAL A 67 -13.21 2.13 7.06
N LYS A 68 -13.46 2.24 5.75
CA LYS A 68 -13.55 1.06 4.88
C LYS A 68 -12.15 0.54 4.53
N ILE A 69 -11.81 -0.65 5.01
CA ILE A 69 -10.56 -1.34 4.64
C ILE A 69 -10.76 -2.16 3.36
N THR A 70 -9.84 -2.01 2.41
CA THR A 70 -9.80 -2.82 1.17
C THR A 70 -8.48 -3.59 1.13
N LEU A 71 -8.57 -4.92 1.21
CA LEU A 71 -7.47 -5.87 1.08
C LEU A 71 -7.51 -6.55 -0.31
N PRO A 72 -6.36 -7.04 -0.82
CA PRO A 72 -6.34 -7.85 -2.03
C PRO A 72 -7.09 -9.16 -1.84
N VAL A 73 -7.62 -9.69 -2.94
CA VAL A 73 -8.38 -10.95 -2.99
C VAL A 73 -7.75 -12.01 -3.89
N ASP A 74 -6.80 -11.60 -4.72
CA ASP A 74 -6.04 -12.40 -5.65
C ASP A 74 -4.61 -11.86 -5.82
N PHE A 75 -3.71 -12.72 -6.28
CA PHE A 75 -2.26 -12.49 -6.25
C PHE A 75 -1.56 -13.08 -7.46
N VAL A 76 -0.49 -12.41 -7.89
CA VAL A 76 0.54 -13.01 -8.75
C VAL A 76 1.59 -13.63 -7.83
N THR A 77 1.84 -14.92 -8.01
CA THR A 77 2.78 -15.69 -7.18
C THR A 77 4.08 -15.98 -7.90
N ALA A 78 5.15 -16.23 -7.15
CA ALA A 78 6.46 -16.59 -7.64
C ALA A 78 7.04 -17.79 -6.87
N ASP A 79 7.78 -18.66 -7.56
CA ASP A 79 8.48 -19.81 -6.95
C ASP A 79 9.76 -19.43 -6.19
N LYS A 80 10.21 -18.18 -6.33
CA LYS A 80 11.35 -17.58 -5.63
C LYS A 80 11.29 -16.06 -5.74
N PHE A 81 12.03 -15.36 -4.88
CA PHE A 81 12.19 -13.91 -4.94
C PHE A 81 13.26 -13.54 -5.98
N ASP A 82 12.89 -13.59 -7.27
CA ASP A 82 13.78 -13.30 -8.39
C ASP A 82 12.98 -12.68 -9.55
N GLU A 83 13.60 -11.77 -10.30
CA GLU A 83 12.99 -11.13 -11.47
C GLU A 83 12.52 -12.14 -12.53
N ASN A 84 13.21 -13.28 -12.64
CA ASN A 84 12.95 -14.35 -13.61
C ASN A 84 12.28 -15.58 -12.96
N ALA A 85 11.62 -15.39 -11.82
CA ALA A 85 10.87 -16.46 -11.16
C ALA A 85 9.75 -17.00 -12.06
N LYS A 86 9.38 -18.27 -11.86
CA LYS A 86 8.17 -18.80 -12.48
C LYS A 86 6.98 -18.16 -11.80
N THR A 87 6.05 -17.66 -12.61
CA THR A 87 4.87 -16.97 -12.11
C THR A 87 3.65 -17.89 -12.05
N GLY A 88 2.78 -17.63 -11.08
CA GLY A 88 1.52 -18.32 -10.88
C GLY A 88 0.44 -17.34 -10.41
N GLN A 89 -0.72 -17.88 -10.04
CA GLN A 89 -1.85 -17.10 -9.56
C GLN A 89 -2.45 -17.78 -8.33
N ALA A 90 -2.96 -16.95 -7.42
CA ALA A 90 -3.63 -17.40 -6.21
C ALA A 90 -4.77 -16.45 -5.85
N THR A 91 -5.68 -16.94 -5.00
CA THR A 91 -6.78 -16.19 -4.40
C THR A 91 -6.77 -16.39 -2.89
N VAL A 92 -7.46 -15.54 -2.14
CA VAL A 92 -7.58 -15.74 -0.68
C VAL A 92 -8.14 -17.13 -0.33
N PRO A 93 -9.21 -17.64 -1.00
CA PRO A 93 -9.71 -18.99 -0.74
C PRO A 93 -8.77 -20.12 -1.14
N SER A 94 -7.95 -19.95 -2.20
CA SER A 94 -7.02 -20.99 -2.64
C SER A 94 -5.74 -21.05 -1.81
N GLY A 95 -5.38 -19.94 -1.14
CA GLY A 95 -4.06 -19.78 -0.54
C GLY A 95 -2.94 -19.63 -1.57
N ILE A 96 -1.74 -19.33 -1.09
CA ILE A 96 -0.49 -19.35 -1.84
C ILE A 96 0.07 -20.79 -1.80
N PRO A 97 0.49 -21.36 -2.94
CA PRO A 97 1.06 -22.71 -2.98
C PRO A 97 2.32 -22.88 -2.11
N ALA A 98 2.58 -24.11 -1.68
CA ALA A 98 3.76 -24.43 -0.89
C ALA A 98 5.08 -24.14 -1.64
N GLY A 99 6.00 -23.41 -1.00
CA GLY A 99 7.24 -22.91 -1.58
C GLY A 99 7.10 -21.66 -2.45
N TRP A 100 5.92 -21.05 -2.52
CA TRP A 100 5.67 -19.86 -3.34
C TRP A 100 5.37 -18.63 -2.47
N MET A 101 5.50 -17.45 -3.07
CA MET A 101 5.22 -16.16 -2.43
C MET A 101 4.40 -15.27 -3.35
N GLY A 102 3.52 -14.44 -2.79
CA GLY A 102 2.81 -13.42 -3.54
C GLY A 102 3.64 -12.14 -3.69
N LEU A 103 3.87 -11.69 -4.91
CA LEU A 103 4.73 -10.54 -5.23
C LEU A 103 4.01 -9.37 -5.92
N ASP A 104 2.79 -9.59 -6.40
CA ASP A 104 1.88 -8.53 -6.82
C ASP A 104 0.44 -8.94 -6.47
N CYS A 105 -0.49 -7.99 -6.44
CA CYS A 105 -1.90 -8.36 -6.40
C CYS A 105 -2.38 -8.85 -7.77
N GLY A 106 -3.55 -9.46 -7.84
CA GLY A 106 -4.18 -9.90 -9.07
C GLY A 106 -5.19 -8.88 -9.63
N PRO A 107 -5.79 -9.19 -10.80
CA PRO A 107 -6.69 -8.28 -11.49
C PRO A 107 -7.98 -7.97 -10.73
N GLU A 108 -8.51 -8.88 -9.90
CA GLU A 108 -9.72 -8.60 -9.11
C GLU A 108 -9.43 -7.65 -7.95
N SER A 109 -8.23 -7.72 -7.37
CA SER A 109 -7.73 -6.75 -6.39
C SER A 109 -7.60 -5.36 -7.00
N SER A 110 -7.04 -5.26 -8.20
CA SER A 110 -6.91 -3.98 -8.90
C SER A 110 -8.25 -3.33 -9.21
N LYS A 111 -9.28 -4.11 -9.57
CA LYS A 111 -10.64 -3.59 -9.71
C LYS A 111 -11.16 -2.98 -8.41
N LYS A 112 -10.99 -3.68 -7.28
CA LYS A 112 -11.39 -3.17 -5.96
C LYS A 112 -10.63 -1.91 -5.57
N TYR A 113 -9.34 -1.84 -5.90
CA TYR A 113 -8.52 -0.65 -5.65
C TYR A 113 -8.98 0.52 -6.54
N ALA A 114 -9.23 0.28 -7.82
CA ALA A 114 -9.76 1.27 -8.75
C ALA A 114 -11.11 1.83 -8.29
N GLU A 115 -12.00 0.98 -7.78
CA GLU A 115 -13.27 1.42 -7.20
C GLU A 115 -13.08 2.35 -5.99
N ALA A 116 -12.15 2.04 -5.09
CA ALA A 116 -11.84 2.88 -3.93
C ALA A 116 -11.23 4.23 -4.35
N VAL A 117 -10.27 4.22 -5.28
CA VAL A 117 -9.69 5.44 -5.85
C VAL A 117 -10.77 6.27 -6.58
N GLY A 118 -11.68 5.60 -7.29
CA GLY A 118 -12.78 6.24 -8.02
C GLY A 118 -13.77 7.01 -7.14
N ARG A 119 -13.91 6.63 -5.86
CA ARG A 119 -14.74 7.33 -4.87
C ARG A 119 -13.99 8.48 -4.16
N ALA A 120 -12.67 8.46 -4.17
CA ALA A 120 -11.85 9.39 -3.40
C ALA A 120 -11.79 10.78 -4.05
N LYS A 121 -11.93 11.84 -3.24
CA LYS A 121 -11.65 13.24 -3.65
C LYS A 121 -10.24 13.70 -3.28
N GLN A 122 -9.60 12.94 -2.38
CA GLN A 122 -8.22 13.12 -2.00
C GLN A 122 -7.59 11.73 -1.78
N VAL A 123 -6.43 11.50 -2.37
CA VAL A 123 -5.67 10.24 -2.26
C VAL A 123 -4.31 10.55 -1.66
N MET A 124 -3.95 9.81 -0.62
CA MET A 124 -2.57 9.73 -0.12
C MET A 124 -2.04 8.32 -0.34
N TRP A 125 -1.01 8.18 -1.16
CA TRP A 125 -0.43 6.88 -1.49
C TRP A 125 1.00 6.77 -0.97
N ASN A 126 1.23 5.80 -0.09
CA ASN A 126 2.54 5.40 0.39
C ASN A 126 2.74 3.87 0.29
N GLY A 127 3.72 3.47 -0.52
CA GLY A 127 4.16 2.10 -0.73
C GLY A 127 3.47 1.42 -1.94
N PRO A 128 4.22 0.84 -2.88
CA PRO A 128 3.67 0.08 -4.00
C PRO A 128 2.90 -1.15 -3.55
N VAL A 129 2.03 -1.69 -4.42
CA VAL A 129 1.17 -2.84 -4.10
C VAL A 129 1.74 -4.19 -4.57
N GLY A 130 2.89 -4.16 -5.23
CA GLY A 130 3.71 -5.31 -5.63
C GLY A 130 5.19 -4.92 -5.76
N VAL A 131 6.03 -5.88 -6.17
CA VAL A 131 7.46 -5.70 -6.44
C VAL A 131 7.66 -5.03 -7.80
N PHE A 132 7.31 -3.75 -7.85
CA PHE A 132 7.20 -2.97 -9.09
C PHE A 132 8.51 -2.83 -9.87
N GLU A 133 9.64 -3.12 -9.24
CA GLU A 133 10.96 -3.14 -9.85
C GLU A 133 11.01 -4.15 -10.99
N TRP A 134 10.33 -5.29 -10.85
CA TRP A 134 10.32 -6.41 -11.80
C TRP A 134 9.05 -6.43 -12.63
N GLU A 135 9.19 -6.50 -13.96
CA GLU A 135 8.07 -6.36 -14.89
C GLU A 135 6.93 -7.36 -14.63
N ALA A 136 7.27 -8.60 -14.26
CA ALA A 136 6.31 -9.66 -13.93
C ALA A 136 5.42 -9.35 -12.71
N PHE A 137 5.83 -8.40 -11.86
CA PHE A 137 5.17 -8.07 -10.58
C PHE A 137 4.90 -6.56 -10.43
N ALA A 138 4.97 -5.82 -11.54
CA ALA A 138 4.77 -4.38 -11.59
C ALA A 138 3.39 -3.95 -12.10
N ARG A 139 2.69 -4.86 -12.77
CA ARG A 139 1.47 -4.56 -13.51
C ARG A 139 0.43 -3.90 -12.64
N GLU A 140 0.17 -4.42 -11.44
CA GLU A 140 -0.95 -3.90 -10.66
C GLU A 140 -0.58 -2.65 -9.85
N THR A 141 0.71 -2.45 -9.57
CA THR A 141 1.20 -1.14 -9.10
C THR A 141 1.05 -0.08 -10.20
N GLN A 142 1.32 -0.42 -11.46
CA GLN A 142 1.10 0.47 -12.59
C GLN A 142 -0.40 0.75 -12.80
N ALA A 143 -1.25 -0.27 -12.72
CA ALA A 143 -2.70 -0.10 -12.83
C ALA A 143 -3.24 0.84 -11.74
N LEU A 144 -2.75 0.72 -10.51
CA LEU A 144 -3.11 1.66 -9.44
C LEU A 144 -2.63 3.09 -9.73
N MET A 145 -1.41 3.25 -10.26
CA MET A 145 -0.90 4.56 -10.68
C MET A 145 -1.80 5.20 -11.75
N ASP A 146 -2.23 4.43 -12.75
CA ASP A 146 -3.13 4.92 -13.80
C ASP A 146 -4.45 5.42 -13.21
N GLU A 147 -5.02 4.73 -12.24
CA GLU A 147 -6.26 5.17 -11.55
C GLU A 147 -6.04 6.43 -10.71
N VAL A 148 -4.88 6.57 -10.06
CA VAL A 148 -4.52 7.79 -9.32
C VAL A 148 -4.38 8.98 -10.26
N VAL A 149 -3.70 8.82 -11.40
CA VAL A 149 -3.58 9.88 -12.44
C VAL A 149 -4.96 10.27 -13.00
N LYS A 150 -5.83 9.28 -13.26
CA LYS A 150 -7.22 9.54 -13.67
C LYS A 150 -8.01 10.28 -12.59
N ALA A 151 -7.76 10.03 -11.30
CA ALA A 151 -8.36 10.77 -10.21
C ALA A 151 -7.89 12.23 -10.20
N THR A 152 -6.58 12.49 -10.36
CA THR A 152 -6.04 13.86 -10.47
C THR A 152 -6.66 14.65 -11.61
N SER A 153 -6.84 13.99 -12.76
CA SER A 153 -7.46 14.60 -13.96
C SER A 153 -8.91 15.04 -13.72
N ARG A 154 -9.58 14.53 -12.67
CA ARG A 154 -10.92 14.93 -12.22
C ARG A 154 -10.88 16.06 -11.18
N VAL A 155 -9.74 16.77 -11.05
CA VAL A 155 -9.50 17.87 -10.10
C VAL A 155 -9.48 17.39 -8.63
N TYR A 156 -9.10 16.13 -8.40
CA TYR A 156 -8.89 15.59 -7.05
C TYR A 156 -7.44 15.72 -6.62
N ILE A 157 -7.23 15.87 -5.31
CA ILE A 157 -5.89 16.02 -4.74
C ILE A 157 -5.24 14.64 -4.63
N THR A 158 -4.10 14.42 -5.25
CA THR A 158 -3.34 13.17 -5.13
C THR A 158 -1.93 13.45 -4.64
N ILE A 159 -1.56 12.80 -3.55
CA ILE A 159 -0.29 12.98 -2.87
C ILE A 159 0.43 11.63 -2.86
N ILE A 160 1.63 11.60 -3.43
CA ILE A 160 2.52 10.44 -3.42
C ILE A 160 3.58 10.66 -2.35
N GLY A 161 3.72 9.69 -1.45
CA GLY A 161 4.70 9.71 -0.38
C GLY A 161 5.56 8.45 -0.34
N GLY A 162 6.74 8.57 0.27
CA GLY A 162 7.74 7.50 0.38
C GLY A 162 8.60 7.36 -0.88
N GLY A 163 9.85 6.93 -0.68
CA GLY A 163 10.85 6.83 -1.75
C GLY A 163 10.42 5.91 -2.88
N ASP A 164 9.99 4.69 -2.56
CA ASP A 164 9.62 3.69 -3.59
C ASP A 164 8.41 4.12 -4.43
N THR A 165 7.40 4.72 -3.81
CA THR A 165 6.23 5.25 -4.53
C THR A 165 6.60 6.44 -5.43
N ALA A 166 7.54 7.29 -5.00
CA ALA A 166 8.08 8.35 -5.83
C ALA A 166 8.87 7.78 -7.02
N THR A 167 9.65 6.72 -6.81
CA THR A 167 10.34 5.98 -7.87
C THR A 167 9.36 5.37 -8.88
N CYS A 168 8.18 4.91 -8.44
CA CYS A 168 7.10 4.50 -9.36
C CYS A 168 6.68 5.65 -10.29
N CYS A 169 6.57 6.88 -9.77
CA CYS A 169 6.21 8.05 -10.58
C CYS A 169 7.28 8.36 -11.62
N ALA A 170 8.56 8.30 -11.22
CA ALA A 170 9.68 8.49 -12.14
C ALA A 170 9.73 7.39 -13.22
N LYS A 171 9.52 6.12 -12.82
CA LYS A 171 9.53 4.95 -13.74
C LYS A 171 8.48 5.05 -14.84
N TRP A 172 7.30 5.59 -14.54
CA TRP A 172 6.19 5.69 -15.50
C TRP A 172 5.89 7.12 -15.98
N ASN A 173 6.80 8.06 -15.71
CA ASN A 173 6.68 9.46 -16.12
C ASN A 173 5.32 10.05 -15.73
N THR A 174 4.96 9.95 -14.44
CA THR A 174 3.71 10.47 -13.87
C THR A 174 3.92 11.55 -12.81
N GLU A 175 5.15 12.01 -12.61
CA GLU A 175 5.49 13.05 -11.62
C GLU A 175 4.71 14.35 -11.81
N ASP A 176 4.45 14.74 -13.06
CA ASP A 176 3.67 15.91 -13.47
C ASP A 176 2.16 15.64 -13.60
N LYS A 177 1.73 14.40 -13.37
CA LYS A 177 0.34 13.94 -13.54
C LYS A 177 -0.40 13.72 -12.22
N VAL A 178 0.26 13.96 -11.10
CA VAL A 178 -0.30 13.91 -9.75
C VAL A 178 -0.15 15.27 -9.07
N SER A 179 -0.93 15.55 -8.02
CA SER A 179 -0.90 16.89 -7.39
C SER A 179 0.41 17.17 -6.65
N HIS A 180 1.01 16.14 -6.03
CA HIS A 180 2.27 16.27 -5.33
C HIS A 180 3.02 14.93 -5.26
N VAL A 181 4.32 14.95 -5.61
CA VAL A 181 5.26 13.88 -5.31
C VAL A 181 6.20 14.37 -4.22
N SER A 182 6.16 13.72 -3.06
CA SER A 182 7.04 14.11 -1.96
C SER A 182 8.49 13.68 -2.20
N THR A 183 9.41 14.61 -1.98
CA THR A 183 10.85 14.36 -1.89
C THR A 183 11.30 13.95 -0.49
N GLY A 184 10.40 14.04 0.51
CA GLY A 184 10.74 13.95 1.92
C GLY A 184 11.04 12.54 2.44
N GLY A 185 10.81 11.48 1.65
CA GLY A 185 11.08 10.10 2.05
C GLY A 185 10.55 9.79 3.46
N GLY A 186 11.48 9.56 4.40
CA GLY A 186 11.18 9.33 5.83
C GLY A 186 10.52 10.51 6.54
N ALA A 187 10.87 11.76 6.22
CA ALA A 187 10.26 12.94 6.84
C ALA A 187 8.76 13.05 6.51
N SER A 188 8.35 12.64 5.30
CA SER A 188 6.93 12.55 4.97
C SER A 188 6.23 11.43 5.72
N LEU A 189 6.93 10.32 5.98
CA LEU A 189 6.38 9.24 6.79
C LEU A 189 6.13 9.72 8.22
N GLU A 190 7.11 10.36 8.85
CA GLU A 190 7.00 10.92 10.19
C GLU A 190 5.88 11.96 10.30
N LEU A 191 5.74 12.82 9.30
CA LEU A 191 4.64 13.78 9.24
C LEU A 191 3.27 13.07 9.21
N LEU A 192 3.13 12.01 8.42
CA LEU A 192 1.89 11.23 8.34
C LEU A 192 1.65 10.35 9.57
N GLU A 193 2.69 10.02 10.32
CA GLU A 193 2.59 9.41 11.65
C GLU A 193 2.10 10.40 12.71
N GLY A 194 2.00 11.70 12.37
CA GLY A 194 1.59 12.76 13.27
C GLY A 194 2.72 13.29 14.15
N LYS A 195 3.97 12.96 13.83
CA LYS A 195 5.14 13.49 14.53
C LYS A 195 5.36 14.95 14.18
N VAL A 196 5.89 15.70 15.15
CA VAL A 196 6.40 17.04 14.92
C VAL A 196 7.75 16.93 14.24
N LEU A 197 7.89 17.53 13.06
CA LEU A 197 9.18 17.61 12.37
C LEU A 197 10.00 18.78 12.97
N PRO A 198 11.15 18.52 13.62
CA PRO A 198 11.92 19.56 14.32
C PRO A 198 12.33 20.71 13.40
N GLY A 199 12.75 20.39 12.17
CA GLY A 199 13.16 21.39 11.18
C GLY A 199 12.00 22.28 10.67
N VAL A 200 10.74 21.90 10.91
CA VAL A 200 9.57 22.70 10.54
C VAL A 200 9.11 23.54 11.73
N VAL A 201 8.91 22.92 12.89
CA VAL A 201 8.28 23.60 14.04
C VAL A 201 9.29 24.36 14.89
N ASP A 202 10.51 23.85 15.06
CA ASP A 202 11.48 24.47 15.97
C ASP A 202 12.38 25.50 15.26
N ALA A 203 12.58 25.36 13.95
CA ALA A 203 13.53 26.15 13.19
C ALA A 203 12.91 27.22 12.29
N LEU A 204 11.65 27.06 11.86
CA LEU A 204 10.95 28.10 11.10
C LEU A 204 10.25 29.07 12.04
N SER A 205 10.30 30.36 11.72
CA SER A 205 9.61 31.37 12.51
C SER A 205 8.10 31.27 12.30
N ASN A 206 7.35 31.20 13.40
CA ASN A 206 5.93 31.53 13.37
C ASN A 206 5.76 33.04 13.16
N VAL A 207 4.67 33.42 12.50
CA VAL A 207 4.25 34.83 12.36
C VAL A 207 3.71 35.36 13.67
#